data_AF-A0A554XB09-F1
#
_entry.id   AF-A0A554XB09-F1
#
_cell.length_a   1.000
_cell.length_b   1.000
_cell.length_c   1.000
_cell.angle_alpha   90.00
_cell.angle_beta   90.00
_cell.angle_gamma   90.00
#
_symmetry.space_group_name_H-M   'P 1'
#
loop_
_entity.id
_entity.type
_entity.pdbx_description
1 polymer ?
#
loop_
_entity_poly.entity_id
_entity_poly.type
_entity_poly.pdbx_seq_one_letter_code
_entity_poly.pdbx_strand_id
1 'polypeptide(L)'
;MVNKEWLFWRTRACALLVASALVSGAQASGLPSAVADESYPIVELMPIVMKHEAELALSPEQSAALVEFRRAAMPKRLALQSEIKQVRAELRQRILDGAAPAQQQALLERWLRAEREHAEMRARCAEFLRTTLTPQQMALVQQRYVESLR
;
A
#
# COMPACT_ATOMS: atom_id res chain seq x y z
N MET A 1 73.14 5.38 -47.93
CA MET A 1 71.94 6.24 -47.77
C MET A 1 71.44 6.08 -46.34
N VAL A 2 71.53 7.16 -45.55
CA VAL A 2 70.68 7.67 -44.43
C VAL A 2 69.85 6.64 -43.64
N ASN A 3 69.78 6.52 -42.29
CA ASN A 3 70.12 7.34 -41.10
C ASN A 3 70.26 6.35 -39.90
N LYS A 4 71.25 6.37 -39.01
CA LYS A 4 71.51 7.26 -37.86
C LYS A 4 70.37 7.47 -36.86
N GLU A 5 70.58 6.84 -35.69
CA GLU A 5 70.27 7.25 -34.31
C GLU A 5 68.79 7.30 -33.90
N TRP A 6 68.42 6.52 -32.88
CA TRP A 6 67.80 6.99 -31.63
C TRP A 6 67.98 5.89 -30.56
N LEU A 7 69.03 6.06 -29.76
CA LEU A 7 69.25 5.37 -28.50
C LEU A 7 68.36 5.96 -27.38
N PHE A 8 68.14 5.12 -26.36
CA PHE A 8 67.59 5.43 -25.03
C PHE A 8 66.08 5.81 -25.07
N TRP A 9 65.18 5.27 -24.25
CA TRP A 9 65.19 5.21 -22.79
C TRP A 9 64.23 4.13 -22.25
N ARG A 10 64.78 3.19 -21.46
CA ARG A 10 64.35 2.74 -20.13
C ARG A 10 62.84 2.63 -19.83
N THR A 11 62.37 1.38 -19.75
CA THR A 11 61.57 0.80 -18.65
C THR A 11 60.85 1.77 -17.71
N ARG A 12 59.50 1.78 -17.75
CA ARG A 12 58.66 1.89 -16.54
C ARG A 12 57.38 1.06 -16.71
N ALA A 13 57.33 -0.05 -15.97
CA ALA A 13 56.11 -0.78 -15.69
C ALA A 13 55.18 0.10 -14.85
N CYS A 14 54.05 0.52 -15.43
CA CYS A 14 52.94 1.08 -14.67
C CYS A 14 52.10 -0.07 -14.12
N ALA A 15 52.27 -0.35 -12.83
CA ALA A 15 51.39 -1.21 -12.06
C ALA A 15 49.98 -0.63 -12.07
N LEU A 16 49.05 -1.29 -12.79
CA LEU A 16 47.62 -1.03 -12.70
C LEU A 16 47.10 -1.64 -11.40
N LEU A 17 46.95 -0.79 -10.37
CA LEU A 17 46.18 -1.11 -9.17
C LEU A 17 44.70 -1.24 -9.57
N VAL A 18 44.22 -2.47 -9.71
CA VAL A 18 42.79 -2.76 -9.79
C VAL A 18 42.20 -2.56 -8.40
N ALA A 19 41.70 -1.35 -8.14
CA ALA A 19 40.88 -1.09 -6.97
C ALA A 19 39.51 -1.74 -7.19
N SER A 20 39.34 -2.96 -6.66
CA SER A 20 38.05 -3.61 -6.51
C SER A 20 37.21 -2.79 -5.54
N ALA A 21 36.49 -1.80 -6.05
CA ALA A 21 35.43 -1.14 -5.30
C ALA A 21 34.37 -2.20 -4.98
N LEU A 22 34.35 -2.66 -3.74
CA LEU A 22 33.23 -3.38 -3.16
C LEU A 22 32.03 -2.41 -3.16
N VAL A 23 31.28 -2.41 -4.26
CA VAL A 23 29.91 -1.91 -4.27
C VAL A 23 29.12 -2.92 -3.43
N SER A 24 29.18 -2.77 -2.11
CA SER A 24 28.13 -3.26 -1.23
C SER A 24 26.91 -2.41 -1.53
N GLY A 25 26.24 -2.73 -2.64
CA GLY A 25 24.86 -2.36 -2.84
C GLY A 25 24.08 -3.07 -1.75
N ALA A 26 23.93 -2.41 -0.60
CA ALA A 26 22.88 -2.74 0.34
C ALA A 26 21.58 -2.51 -0.42
N GLN A 27 21.12 -3.56 -1.10
CA GLN A 27 19.74 -3.69 -1.52
C GLN A 27 18.97 -3.59 -0.21
N ALA A 28 18.44 -2.42 0.10
CA ALA A 28 17.51 -2.22 1.19
C ALA A 28 16.18 -2.89 0.78
N SER A 29 16.19 -4.21 0.66
CA SER A 29 14.99 -5.01 0.70
C SER A 29 14.54 -4.97 2.16
N GLY A 30 13.72 -3.96 2.50
CA GLY A 30 13.06 -3.94 3.80
C GLY A 30 12.31 -5.25 4.06
N LEU A 31 12.07 -5.57 5.33
CA LEU A 31 11.30 -6.77 5.68
C LEU A 31 10.02 -6.89 4.83
N PRO A 32 9.68 -8.12 4.38
CA PRO A 32 8.42 -8.33 3.68
C PRO A 32 7.25 -7.95 4.59
N SER A 33 6.18 -7.42 3.99
CA SER A 33 4.92 -7.19 4.70
C SER A 33 4.30 -8.53 5.12
N ALA A 34 3.76 -8.59 6.33
CA ALA A 34 2.97 -9.72 6.83
C ALA A 34 1.47 -9.49 6.59
N VAL A 35 0.66 -10.55 6.70
CA VAL A 35 -0.81 -10.41 6.75
C VAL A 35 -1.24 -9.51 7.90
N ALA A 36 -0.50 -9.53 9.01
CA ALA A 36 -0.73 -8.65 10.15
C ALA A 36 -0.60 -7.16 9.82
N ASP A 37 0.07 -6.79 8.72
CA ASP A 37 0.23 -5.39 8.26
C ASP A 37 -1.00 -4.85 7.53
N GLU A 38 -1.98 -5.69 7.24
CA GLU A 38 -3.19 -5.26 6.57
C GLU A 38 -4.07 -4.44 7.51
N SER A 39 -4.74 -3.42 6.94
CA SER A 39 -5.76 -2.65 7.66
C SER A 39 -7.04 -3.47 7.69
N TYR A 40 -7.35 -4.02 8.87
CA TYR A 40 -8.64 -4.68 9.07
C TYR A 40 -9.75 -3.63 9.08
N PRO A 41 -10.79 -3.81 8.25
CA PRO A 41 -11.87 -2.83 8.14
C PRO A 41 -12.75 -2.85 9.39
N ILE A 42 -13.18 -1.67 9.85
CA ILE A 42 -14.17 -1.55 10.94
C ILE A 42 -15.54 -2.05 10.49
N VAL A 43 -15.89 -1.79 9.21
CA VAL A 43 -17.13 -2.24 8.57
C VAL A 43 -16.95 -2.35 7.05
N GLU A 44 -17.51 -3.39 6.45
CA GLU A 44 -17.51 -3.61 4.99
C GLU A 44 -18.90 -3.97 4.46
N LEU A 45 -19.74 -2.96 4.22
CA LEU A 45 -21.10 -3.21 3.73
C LEU A 45 -21.17 -3.40 2.21
N MET A 46 -20.34 -2.71 1.43
CA MET A 46 -20.39 -2.79 -0.04
C MET A 46 -20.22 -4.22 -0.58
N PRO A 47 -19.28 -5.05 -0.10
CA PRO A 47 -19.18 -6.45 -0.53
C PRO A 47 -20.46 -7.25 -0.26
N ILE A 48 -21.15 -6.99 0.86
CA ILE A 48 -22.43 -7.63 1.20
C ILE A 48 -23.50 -7.26 0.18
N VAL A 49 -23.62 -5.97 -0.17
CA VAL A 49 -24.57 -5.50 -1.19
C VAL A 49 -24.33 -6.22 -2.52
N MET A 50 -23.07 -6.32 -2.95
CA MET A 50 -22.72 -6.96 -4.22
C MET A 50 -22.95 -8.47 -4.23
N LYS A 51 -22.70 -9.14 -3.10
CA LYS A 51 -22.94 -10.58 -2.97
C LYS A 51 -24.43 -10.92 -2.97
N HIS A 52 -25.28 -10.01 -2.48
CA HIS A 52 -26.72 -10.21 -2.29
C HIS A 52 -27.58 -9.33 -3.23
N GLU A 53 -27.04 -8.86 -4.36
CA GLU A 53 -27.73 -7.94 -5.27
C GLU A 53 -29.10 -8.46 -5.74
N ALA A 54 -29.18 -9.76 -6.07
CA ALA A 54 -30.44 -10.39 -6.48
C ALA A 54 -31.49 -10.43 -5.35
N GLU A 55 -31.05 -10.67 -4.12
CA GLU A 55 -31.92 -10.72 -2.93
C GLU A 55 -32.39 -9.32 -2.53
N LEU A 56 -31.54 -8.31 -2.73
CA LEU A 56 -31.85 -6.91 -2.46
C LEU A 56 -32.79 -6.29 -3.51
N ALA A 57 -33.02 -6.97 -4.64
CA ALA A 57 -33.86 -6.50 -5.73
C ALA A 57 -33.55 -5.04 -6.09
N LEU A 58 -32.26 -4.72 -6.29
CA LEU A 58 -31.82 -3.36 -6.56
C LEU A 58 -32.46 -2.82 -7.84
N SER A 59 -32.92 -1.57 -7.81
CA SER A 59 -33.39 -0.91 -9.02
C SER A 59 -32.20 -0.62 -9.96
N PRO A 60 -32.44 -0.43 -11.26
CA PRO A 60 -31.38 -0.04 -12.20
C PRO A 60 -30.61 1.22 -11.74
N GLU A 61 -31.31 2.19 -11.16
CA GLU A 61 -30.73 3.43 -10.64
C GLU A 61 -29.83 3.18 -9.43
N GLN A 62 -30.24 2.29 -8.52
CA GLN A 62 -29.43 1.91 -7.36
C GLN A 62 -28.16 1.18 -7.80
N SER A 63 -28.27 0.20 -8.71
CA SER A 63 -27.11 -0.53 -9.23
C SER A 63 -26.14 0.41 -9.95
N ALA A 64 -26.65 1.35 -10.76
CA ALA A 64 -25.82 2.37 -11.41
C ALA A 64 -25.09 3.25 -10.38
N ALA A 65 -25.79 3.75 -9.36
CA ALA A 65 -25.18 4.56 -8.30
C ALA A 65 -24.08 3.80 -7.53
N LEU A 66 -24.29 2.51 -7.24
CA LEU A 66 -23.30 1.66 -6.56
C LEU A 66 -22.05 1.43 -7.42
N VAL A 67 -22.21 1.23 -8.73
CA VAL A 67 -21.10 1.10 -9.68
C VAL A 67 -20.29 2.41 -9.73
N GLU A 68 -20.96 3.54 -9.88
CA GLU A 68 -20.35 4.87 -9.92
C GLU A 68 -19.57 5.18 -8.65
N PHE A 69 -20.19 4.96 -7.49
CA PHE A 69 -19.53 5.17 -6.19
C PHE A 69 -18.28 4.31 -6.05
N ARG A 70 -18.35 3.03 -6.42
CA ARG A 70 -17.18 2.13 -6.37
C ARG A 70 -16.10 2.61 -7.33
N ARG A 71 -16.44 2.99 -8.55
CA ARG A 71 -15.47 3.49 -9.53
C ARG A 71 -14.69 4.69 -8.98
N ALA A 72 -15.37 5.61 -8.29
CA ALA A 72 -14.73 6.77 -7.68
C ALA A 72 -13.93 6.42 -6.41
N ALA A 73 -14.45 5.54 -5.54
CA ALA A 73 -13.87 5.30 -4.22
C ALA A 73 -12.77 4.22 -4.20
N MET A 74 -12.85 3.21 -5.07
CA MET A 74 -11.98 2.03 -5.04
C MET A 74 -10.49 2.35 -5.22
N PRO A 75 -10.07 3.20 -6.19
CA PRO A 75 -8.64 3.49 -6.38
C PRO A 75 -7.99 4.04 -5.11
N LYS A 76 -8.64 5.00 -4.46
CA LYS A 76 -8.16 5.61 -3.22
C LYS A 76 -8.14 4.60 -2.07
N ARG A 77 -9.15 3.74 -1.97
CA ARG A 77 -9.20 2.69 -0.94
C ARG A 77 -8.02 1.72 -1.06
N LEU A 78 -7.75 1.24 -2.27
CA LEU A 78 -6.64 0.32 -2.54
C LEU A 78 -5.28 0.99 -2.26
N ALA A 79 -5.13 2.27 -2.63
CA ALA A 79 -3.93 3.04 -2.32
C ALA A 79 -3.67 3.14 -0.81
N LEU A 80 -4.68 3.47 -0.01
CA LEU A 80 -4.56 3.54 1.45
C LEU A 80 -4.23 2.18 2.07
N GLN A 81 -4.89 1.11 1.62
CA GLN A 81 -4.58 -0.25 2.10
C GLN A 81 -3.13 -0.66 1.79
N SER A 82 -2.65 -0.32 0.59
CA SER A 82 -1.25 -0.54 0.21
C SER A 82 -0.30 0.30 1.05
N GLU A 83 -0.62 1.57 1.29
CA GLU A 83 0.21 2.46 2.12
C GLU A 83 0.30 1.94 3.56
N ILE A 84 -0.82 1.56 4.17
CA ILE A 84 -0.84 1.01 5.53
C ILE A 84 0.06 -0.22 5.62
N LYS A 85 -0.09 -1.15 4.67
CA LYS A 85 0.71 -2.38 4.61
C LYS A 85 2.21 -2.08 4.50
N GLN A 86 2.58 -1.12 3.66
CA GLN A 86 3.98 -0.72 3.46
C GLN A 86 4.56 0.00 4.67
N VAL A 87 3.84 0.98 5.24
CA VAL A 87 4.32 1.78 6.38
C VAL A 87 4.48 0.90 7.62
N ARG A 88 3.60 -0.08 7.85
CA ARG A 88 3.75 -1.02 8.96
C ARG A 88 4.95 -1.95 8.79
N ALA A 89 5.21 -2.42 7.56
CA ALA A 89 6.42 -3.19 7.26
C ALA A 89 7.69 -2.36 7.46
N GLU A 90 7.70 -1.09 7.01
CA GLU A 90 8.82 -0.18 7.21
C GLU A 90 9.04 0.14 8.70
N LEU A 91 7.98 0.47 9.44
CA LEU A 91 8.05 0.75 10.88
C LEU A 91 8.63 -0.44 11.63
N ARG A 92 8.23 -1.67 11.29
CA ARG A 92 8.81 -2.90 11.86
C ARG A 92 10.32 -2.97 11.62
N GLN A 93 10.76 -2.80 10.38
CA GLN A 93 12.19 -2.81 10.05
C GLN A 93 12.95 -1.74 10.86
N ARG A 94 12.44 -0.49 10.90
CA ARG A 94 13.09 0.61 11.63
C ARG A 94 13.21 0.37 13.12
N ILE A 95 12.20 -0.26 13.73
CA ILE A 95 12.25 -0.62 15.16
C ILE A 95 13.34 -1.68 15.39
N LEU A 96 13.41 -2.71 14.55
CA LEU A 96 14.42 -3.77 14.67
C LEU A 96 15.85 -3.26 14.42
N ASP A 97 16.00 -2.28 13.53
CA ASP A 97 17.29 -1.65 13.22
C ASP A 97 17.74 -0.63 14.29
N GLY A 98 16.92 -0.36 15.31
CA GLY A 98 17.23 0.63 16.34
C GLY A 98 17.22 2.08 15.83
N ALA A 99 16.36 2.40 14.85
CA ALA A 99 16.24 3.74 14.29
C ALA A 99 15.93 4.79 15.36
N ALA A 100 16.35 6.05 15.14
CA ALA A 100 16.11 7.14 16.08
C ALA A 100 14.61 7.36 16.34
N PRO A 101 14.19 7.74 17.57
CA PRO A 101 12.78 7.92 17.91
C PRO A 101 12.00 8.83 16.95
N ALA A 102 12.62 9.91 16.46
CA ALA A 102 11.98 10.81 15.50
C ALA A 102 11.61 10.14 14.17
N GLN A 103 12.44 9.20 13.69
CA GLN A 103 12.16 8.46 12.46
C GLN A 103 11.00 7.47 12.65
N GLN A 104 10.97 6.80 13.81
CA GLN A 104 9.86 5.91 14.17
C GLN A 104 8.55 6.69 14.31
N GLN A 105 8.60 7.87 14.95
CA GLN A 105 7.44 8.74 15.16
C GLN A 105 6.84 9.22 13.83
N ALA A 106 7.67 9.61 12.86
CA ALA A 106 7.18 10.04 11.54
C ALA A 106 6.42 8.91 10.81
N LEU A 107 6.91 7.66 10.89
CA LEU A 107 6.24 6.50 10.32
C LEU A 107 4.93 6.16 11.05
N LEU A 108 4.94 6.25 12.38
CA LEU A 108 3.74 6.06 13.20
C LEU A 108 2.65 7.06 12.84
N GLU A 109 2.97 8.35 12.71
CA GLU A 109 2.02 9.38 12.31
C GLU A 109 1.47 9.17 10.91
N ARG A 110 2.32 8.74 9.97
CA ARG A 110 1.89 8.40 8.60
C ARG A 110 0.93 7.21 8.59
N TRP A 111 1.23 6.15 9.33
CA TRP A 111 0.36 4.99 9.47
C TRP A 111 -1.01 5.39 10.05
N LEU A 112 -1.01 6.10 11.19
CA LEU A 112 -2.26 6.51 11.86
C LEU A 112 -3.11 7.44 10.99
N ARG A 113 -2.49 8.31 10.19
CA ARG A 113 -3.19 9.16 9.22
C ARG A 113 -3.90 8.32 8.15
N ALA A 114 -3.19 7.35 7.56
CA ALA A 114 -3.74 6.49 6.53
C ALA A 114 -4.88 5.59 7.07
N GLU A 115 -4.72 5.05 8.29
CA GLU A 115 -5.78 4.28 8.96
C GLU A 115 -7.03 5.12 9.21
N ARG A 116 -6.87 6.35 9.71
CA ARG A 116 -8.00 7.26 9.93
C ARG A 116 -8.71 7.54 8.62
N GLU A 117 -7.98 7.84 7.56
CA GLU A 117 -8.58 8.14 6.26
C GLU A 117 -9.30 6.91 5.66
N HIS A 118 -8.73 5.71 5.82
CA HIS A 118 -9.36 4.46 5.43
C HIS A 118 -10.66 4.22 6.22
N ALA A 119 -10.64 4.41 7.54
CA ALA A 119 -11.82 4.30 8.40
C ALA A 119 -12.93 5.29 8.01
N GLU A 120 -12.58 6.55 7.74
CA GLU A 120 -13.51 7.57 7.26
C GLU A 120 -14.11 7.20 5.89
N MET A 121 -13.34 6.59 4.99
CA MET A 121 -13.88 6.06 3.73
C MET A 121 -14.91 4.96 3.97
N ARG A 122 -14.71 4.09 4.97
CA ARG A 122 -15.69 3.07 5.35
C ARG A 122 -16.97 3.70 5.90
N ALA A 123 -16.85 4.72 6.75
CA ALA A 123 -18.00 5.46 7.25
C ALA A 123 -18.79 6.14 6.11
N ARG A 124 -18.11 6.80 5.17
CA ARG A 124 -18.75 7.40 3.98
C ARG A 124 -19.43 6.36 3.10
N CYS A 125 -18.85 5.18 2.93
CA CYS A 125 -19.49 4.09 2.21
C CYS A 125 -20.77 3.62 2.92
N ALA A 126 -20.76 3.48 4.24
CA ALA A 126 -21.97 3.11 4.98
C ALA A 126 -23.06 4.18 4.84
N GLU A 127 -22.70 5.46 4.86
CA GLU A 127 -23.65 6.55 4.68
C GLU A 127 -24.23 6.59 3.27
N PHE A 128 -23.40 6.45 2.25
CA PHE A 128 -23.85 6.34 0.87
C PHE A 128 -24.86 5.21 0.66
N LEU A 129 -24.65 4.06 1.31
CA LEU A 129 -25.61 2.96 1.23
C LEU A 129 -26.94 3.30 1.91
N ARG A 130 -26.95 4.03 3.03
CA ARG A 130 -28.20 4.47 3.69
C ARG A 130 -29.02 5.42 2.82
N THR A 131 -28.36 6.26 2.02
CA THR A 131 -29.05 7.22 1.14
C THR A 131 -29.47 6.62 -0.20
N THR A 132 -28.80 5.53 -0.63
CA THR A 132 -29.07 4.88 -1.92
C THR A 132 -30.09 3.74 -1.80
N LEU A 133 -30.02 2.97 -0.71
CA LEU A 133 -30.90 1.84 -0.47
C LEU A 133 -32.19 2.27 0.23
N THR A 134 -33.27 1.54 -0.01
CA THR A 134 -34.48 1.66 0.82
C THR A 134 -34.18 1.21 2.25
N PRO A 135 -34.99 1.62 3.25
CA PRO A 135 -34.82 1.16 4.63
C PRO A 135 -34.83 -0.36 4.78
N GLN A 136 -35.67 -1.05 3.99
CA GLN A 136 -35.79 -2.52 4.00
C GLN A 136 -34.54 -3.20 3.42
N GLN A 137 -34.03 -2.71 2.29
CA GLN A 137 -32.78 -3.19 1.71
C GLN A 137 -31.59 -2.97 2.66
N MET A 138 -31.51 -1.79 3.28
CA MET A 138 -30.43 -1.49 4.23
C MET A 138 -30.48 -2.39 5.47
N ALA A 139 -31.67 -2.67 6.00
CA ALA A 139 -31.84 -3.60 7.11
C ALA A 139 -31.36 -5.03 6.74
N LEU A 140 -31.68 -5.50 5.53
CA LEU A 140 -31.18 -6.77 5.03
C LEU A 140 -29.64 -6.79 4.92
N VAL A 141 -29.03 -5.73 4.39
CA VAL A 141 -27.56 -5.60 4.33
C VAL A 141 -26.93 -5.68 5.72
N GLN A 142 -27.50 -4.99 6.71
CA GLN A 142 -27.01 -5.02 8.09
C GLN A 142 -27.14 -6.41 8.70
N GLN A 143 -28.26 -7.09 8.46
CA GLN A 143 -28.46 -8.47 8.89
C GLN A 143 -27.39 -9.40 8.29
N ARG A 144 -27.22 -9.38 6.95
CA ARG A 144 -26.22 -10.20 6.26
C ARG A 144 -24.80 -9.89 6.70
N TYR A 145 -24.49 -8.63 7.00
CA TYR A 145 -23.20 -8.25 7.57
C TYR A 145 -22.98 -8.87 8.95
N VAL A 146 -23.94 -8.75 9.87
CA VAL A 146 -23.82 -9.35 11.22
C VAL A 146 -23.70 -10.87 11.16
N GLU A 147 -24.43 -11.52 10.26
CA GLU A 147 -24.32 -12.96 10.00
C GLU A 147 -22.91 -13.34 9.51
N SER A 148 -22.28 -12.50 8.68
CA SER A 148 -20.93 -12.73 8.15
C SER A 148 -19.80 -12.59 9.18
N LEU A 149 -20.07 -12.01 10.36
CA LEU A 149 -19.10 -11.86 11.44
C LEU A 149 -19.00 -13.11 12.34
N ARG A 150 -19.86 -14.10 12.14
CA ARG A 150 -19.92 -15.34 12.91
C ARG A 150 -19.25 -16.48 12.15
#